data_AF-A0A1S4FNG7-F1
#
_entry.id   AF-A0A1S4FNG7-F1
#
_cell.length_a   1.000
_cell.length_b   1.000
_cell.length_c   1.000
_cell.angle_alpha   90.00
_cell.angle_beta   90.00
_cell.angle_gamma   90.00
#
_symmetry.space_group_name_H-M   'P 1'
#
loop_
_entity.id
_entity.type
_entity.pdbx_description
1 polymer ?
#
loop_
_entity_poly.entity_id
_entity_poly.type
_entity_poly.pdbx_seq_one_letter_code
_entity_poly.pdbx_strand_id
1 'polypeptide(L)'
;MHWTILLYFLISVAHRATLLSCNHCQDYTGWDACDRKNQVAQCGYLLTNDIHRNLYNMNPSLPLEPPYGNMNWQCYELEIRFTFPNESLDTMYERGCTYREADICTGWDMVALVHVNCSSSTSGVPDVNDGGVDEGSGTEDVIGGSGRVEQGIHGWVLAMFSIIFMVVQIYGV
;
A
#
# COMPACT_ATOMS: atom_id res chain seq x y z
N MET A 1 -9.68 9.46 -38.30
CA MET A 1 -9.62 8.04 -37.85
C MET A 1 -8.43 7.72 -36.93
N HIS A 2 -7.28 8.41 -36.99
CA HIS A 2 -6.16 8.14 -36.07
C HIS A 2 -6.36 8.63 -34.63
N TRP A 3 -7.05 9.76 -34.45
CA TRP A 3 -7.29 10.36 -33.13
C TRP A 3 -8.19 9.51 -32.22
N THR A 4 -9.17 8.81 -32.79
CA THR A 4 -10.05 7.89 -32.07
C THR A 4 -9.33 6.64 -31.58
N ILE A 5 -8.33 6.17 -32.32
CA ILE A 5 -7.49 5.03 -31.92
C ILE A 5 -6.55 5.45 -30.78
N LEU A 6 -5.96 6.65 -30.88
CA LEU A 6 -5.11 7.21 -29.82
C LEU A 6 -5.91 7.40 -28.51
N LEU A 7 -7.13 7.91 -28.59
CA LEU A 7 -8.00 8.11 -27.43
C LEU A 7 -8.38 6.77 -26.78
N TYR A 8 -8.74 5.74 -27.59
CA TYR A 8 -9.01 4.39 -27.09
C TYR A 8 -7.79 3.74 -26.46
N PHE A 9 -6.60 3.94 -27.05
CA PHE A 9 -5.35 3.46 -26.49
C PHE A 9 -5.04 4.13 -25.14
N LEU A 10 -5.19 5.45 -25.04
CA LEU A 10 -4.97 6.17 -23.78
C LEU A 10 -5.97 5.76 -22.70
N ILE A 11 -7.25 5.56 -23.05
CA ILE A 11 -8.28 5.08 -22.10
C ILE A 11 -7.99 3.64 -21.65
N SER A 12 -7.55 2.75 -22.55
CA SER A 12 -7.23 1.36 -22.20
C SER A 12 -5.94 1.21 -21.41
N VAL A 13 -4.95 2.07 -21.64
CA VAL A 13 -3.74 2.17 -20.81
C VAL A 13 -4.08 2.73 -19.43
N ALA A 14 -4.90 3.79 -19.34
CA ALA A 14 -5.36 4.34 -18.07
C ALA A 14 -6.19 3.32 -17.26
N HIS A 15 -7.00 2.48 -17.92
CA HIS A 15 -7.76 1.41 -17.26
C HIS A 15 -6.89 0.32 -16.64
N ARG A 16 -5.66 0.13 -17.12
CA ARG A 16 -4.73 -0.89 -16.61
C ARG A 16 -3.80 -0.38 -15.52
N ALA A 17 -3.80 0.93 -15.25
CA ALA A 17 -2.98 1.56 -14.23
C ALA A 17 -3.77 1.86 -12.94
N THR A 18 -4.78 1.05 -12.61
CA THR A 18 -5.39 1.10 -11.28
C THR A 18 -4.41 0.48 -10.29
N LEU A 19 -3.64 1.32 -9.61
CA LEU A 19 -2.87 0.90 -8.43
C LEU A 19 -3.87 0.45 -7.34
N LEU A 20 -3.62 -0.72 -6.77
CA LEU A 20 -4.45 -1.28 -5.70
C LEU A 20 -4.41 -0.34 -4.49
N SER A 21 -5.57 -0.01 -3.93
CA SER A 21 -5.66 0.72 -2.66
C SER A 21 -6.35 -0.15 -1.62
N CYS A 22 -5.87 -0.11 -0.39
CA CYS A 22 -6.37 -0.92 0.72
C CYS A 22 -6.74 -0.03 1.91
N ASN A 23 -7.56 -0.60 2.79
CA ASN A 23 -7.79 -0.06 4.11
C ASN A 23 -6.57 -0.34 4.99
N HIS A 24 -6.08 0.68 5.69
CA HIS A 24 -4.99 0.59 6.64
C HIS A 24 -5.47 1.01 8.02
N CYS A 25 -5.33 0.11 8.98
CA CYS A 25 -5.57 0.40 10.38
C CYS A 25 -4.79 -0.58 11.25
N GLN A 26 -4.47 -0.16 12.47
CA GLN A 26 -3.92 -1.01 13.51
C GLN A 26 -4.53 -0.60 14.84
N ASP A 27 -5.02 -1.58 15.61
CA ASP A 27 -5.56 -1.35 16.95
C ASP A 27 -5.45 -2.62 17.81
N TYR A 28 -5.50 -2.47 19.12
CA TYR A 28 -5.43 -3.59 20.09
C TYR A 28 -6.75 -3.82 20.84
N THR A 29 -7.76 -2.99 20.60
CA THR A 29 -9.05 -3.06 21.29
C THR A 29 -10.14 -3.80 20.50
N GLY A 30 -10.06 -3.79 19.16
CA GLY A 30 -11.02 -4.48 18.30
C GLY A 30 -11.14 -3.90 16.90
N TRP A 31 -11.83 -4.64 16.02
CA TRP A 31 -12.13 -4.22 14.65
C TRP A 31 -12.83 -2.86 14.57
N ASP A 32 -13.80 -2.56 15.44
CA ASP A 32 -14.49 -1.26 15.46
C ASP A 32 -13.53 -0.08 15.66
N ALA A 33 -12.48 -0.25 16.47
CA ALA A 33 -11.50 0.80 16.72
C ALA A 33 -10.52 0.94 15.55
N CYS A 34 -10.14 -0.18 14.93
CA CYS A 34 -9.38 -0.22 13.69
C CYS A 34 -10.14 0.53 12.58
N ASP A 35 -11.42 0.21 12.38
CA ASP A 35 -12.29 0.81 11.36
C ASP A 35 -12.45 2.33 11.54
N ARG A 36 -12.53 2.82 12.78
CA ARG A 36 -12.59 4.26 13.07
C ARG A 36 -11.31 5.02 12.72
N LYS A 37 -10.16 4.35 12.73
CA LYS A 37 -8.84 4.92 12.39
C LYS A 37 -8.42 4.58 10.96
N ASN A 38 -9.28 3.90 10.21
CA ASN A 38 -8.96 3.39 8.90
C ASN A 38 -8.61 4.51 7.91
N GLN A 39 -7.51 4.31 7.22
CA GLN A 39 -7.04 5.18 6.14
C GLN A 39 -6.98 4.37 4.86
N VAL A 40 -7.53 4.92 3.78
CA VAL A 40 -7.33 4.32 2.45
C VAL A 40 -5.98 4.80 1.95
N ALA A 41 -5.07 3.87 1.65
CA ALA A 41 -3.79 4.18 1.07
C ALA A 41 -3.53 3.32 -0.17
N GLN A 42 -2.82 3.90 -1.13
CA GLN A 42 -2.35 3.20 -2.30
C GLN A 42 -1.22 2.24 -1.91
N CYS A 43 -1.30 0.98 -2.36
CA CYS A 43 -0.25 0.01 -2.09
C CYS A 43 1.01 0.37 -2.88
N GLY A 44 2.10 0.55 -2.14
CA GLY A 44 3.44 0.79 -2.66
C GLY A 44 4.49 -0.05 -1.94
N TYR A 45 5.68 -0.14 -2.52
CA TYR A 45 6.78 -0.94 -1.96
C TYR A 45 7.26 -0.41 -0.60
N LEU A 46 7.28 0.93 -0.40
CA LEU A 46 7.69 1.53 0.87
C LEU A 46 6.77 1.11 2.01
N LEU A 47 5.46 1.31 1.83
CA LEU A 47 4.43 0.95 2.81
C LEU A 47 4.43 -0.55 3.08
N THR A 48 4.50 -1.36 2.03
CA THR A 48 4.50 -2.84 2.16
C THR A 48 5.73 -3.33 2.92
N ASN A 49 6.91 -2.80 2.63
CA ASN A 49 8.13 -3.21 3.32
C ASN A 49 8.15 -2.75 4.78
N ASP A 50 7.61 -1.58 5.09
CA ASP A 50 7.50 -1.13 6.48
C ASP A 50 6.62 -2.08 7.31
N ILE A 51 5.45 -2.44 6.77
CA ILE A 51 4.56 -3.44 7.37
C ILE A 51 5.30 -4.78 7.54
N HIS A 52 5.94 -5.29 6.49
CA HIS A 52 6.67 -6.57 6.56
C HIS A 52 7.78 -6.55 7.61
N ARG A 53 8.52 -5.43 7.74
CA ARG A 53 9.55 -5.26 8.75
C ARG A 53 8.97 -5.25 10.17
N ASN A 54 7.85 -4.58 10.37
CA ASN A 54 7.18 -4.53 11.68
C ASN A 54 6.66 -5.90 12.12
N LEU A 55 6.21 -6.72 11.16
CA LEU A 55 5.69 -8.07 11.41
C LEU A 55 6.78 -9.16 11.40
N TYR A 56 7.98 -8.87 10.92
CA TYR A 56 9.01 -9.89 10.65
C TYR A 56 9.38 -10.76 11.87
N ASN A 57 9.46 -10.16 13.06
CA ASN A 57 9.79 -10.91 14.27
C ASN A 57 8.71 -11.94 14.64
N MET A 58 7.47 -11.71 14.22
CA MET A 58 6.34 -12.63 14.44
C MET A 58 6.07 -13.52 13.23
N ASN A 59 6.45 -13.08 12.03
CA ASN A 59 6.33 -13.83 10.79
C ASN A 59 7.62 -13.72 9.96
N PRO A 60 8.63 -14.57 10.23
CA PRO A 60 9.91 -14.54 9.53
C PRO A 60 9.82 -14.94 8.05
N SER A 61 8.68 -15.44 7.58
CA SER A 61 8.47 -15.77 6.17
C SER A 61 8.23 -14.54 5.28
N LEU A 62 7.93 -13.39 5.89
CA LEU A 62 7.69 -12.16 5.15
C LEU A 62 8.98 -11.65 4.50
N PRO A 63 8.95 -11.32 3.19
CA PRO A 63 10.11 -10.77 2.52
C PRO A 63 10.38 -9.36 3.02
N LEU A 64 11.61 -9.11 3.47
CA LEU A 64 12.09 -7.80 3.91
C LEU A 64 12.49 -6.87 2.75
N GLU A 65 12.76 -7.47 1.60
CA GLU A 65 13.08 -6.77 0.36
C GLU A 65 11.95 -6.98 -0.67
N PRO A 66 11.72 -6.02 -1.57
CA PRO A 66 10.73 -6.20 -2.62
C PRO A 66 11.08 -7.40 -3.51
N PRO A 67 10.08 -8.19 -3.97
CA PRO A 67 10.34 -9.29 -4.89
C PRO A 67 10.96 -8.79 -6.20
N TYR A 68 11.90 -9.55 -6.74
CA TYR A 68 12.51 -9.24 -8.04
C TYR A 68 11.50 -9.42 -9.18
N GLY A 69 11.13 -8.33 -9.86
CA GLY A 69 10.28 -8.38 -11.04
C GLY A 69 9.01 -7.54 -10.90
N ASN A 70 7.89 -8.06 -11.40
CA ASN A 70 6.60 -7.37 -11.35
C ASN A 70 6.06 -7.38 -9.91
N MET A 71 6.01 -6.20 -9.29
CA MET A 71 5.42 -6.03 -7.97
C MET A 71 3.90 -5.98 -8.13
N ASN A 72 3.22 -6.95 -7.53
CA ASN A 72 1.77 -6.92 -7.37
C ASN A 72 1.46 -6.84 -5.88
N TRP A 73 0.35 -6.20 -5.56
CA TRP A 73 -0.12 -6.09 -4.19
C TRP A 73 -1.44 -6.82 -4.00
N GLN A 74 -1.74 -7.11 -2.75
CA GLN A 74 -3.05 -7.55 -2.28
C GLN A 74 -3.33 -6.91 -0.92
N CYS A 75 -4.60 -6.70 -0.60
CA CYS A 75 -5.02 -6.27 0.72
C CYS A 75 -5.03 -7.47 1.66
N TYR A 76 -4.76 -7.24 2.94
CA TYR A 76 -4.94 -8.24 3.98
C TYR A 76 -5.74 -7.70 5.16
N GLU A 77 -6.36 -8.62 5.89
CA GLU A 77 -6.96 -8.42 7.20
C GLU A 77 -6.38 -9.45 8.15
N LEU A 78 -5.88 -9.00 9.30
CA LEU A 78 -5.06 -9.77 10.22
C LEU A 78 -5.49 -9.53 11.66
N GLU A 79 -5.80 -10.61 12.37
CA GLU A 79 -6.03 -10.64 13.81
C GLU A 79 -5.03 -11.61 14.43
N ILE A 80 -4.21 -11.11 15.35
CA ILE A 80 -3.17 -11.88 16.03
C ILE A 80 -3.40 -11.80 17.53
N ARG A 81 -3.57 -12.96 18.16
CA ARG A 81 -3.57 -13.08 19.61
C ARG A 81 -2.23 -13.61 20.09
N PHE A 82 -1.59 -12.88 20.99
CA PHE A 82 -0.27 -13.21 21.53
C PHE A 82 -0.27 -13.19 23.06
N THR A 83 0.69 -13.91 23.64
CA THR A 83 0.85 -13.99 25.11
C THR A 83 2.07 -13.20 25.53
N PHE A 84 1.88 -12.27 26.47
CA PHE A 84 2.97 -11.55 27.09
C PHE A 84 3.67 -12.37 28.18
N PRO A 85 4.91 -12.01 28.59
CA PRO A 85 5.65 -12.73 29.63
C PRO A 85 4.94 -12.79 31.00
N ASN A 86 3.97 -11.92 31.25
CA ASN A 86 3.12 -11.91 32.45
C ASN A 86 1.85 -12.78 32.30
N GLU A 87 1.79 -13.64 31.28
CA GLU A 87 0.63 -14.47 30.91
C GLU A 87 -0.63 -13.68 30.51
N SER A 88 -0.53 -12.36 30.33
CA SER A 88 -1.63 -11.58 29.77
C SER A 88 -1.74 -11.84 28.27
N LEU A 89 -2.98 -11.97 27.79
CA LEU A 89 -3.30 -12.09 26.39
C LEU A 89 -3.65 -10.72 25.83
N ASP A 90 -3.12 -10.42 24.67
CA ASP A 90 -3.51 -9.24 23.90
C ASP A 90 -3.80 -9.64 22.46
N THR A 91 -4.54 -8.81 21.74
CA THR A 91 -4.99 -9.09 20.39
C THR A 91 -4.81 -7.87 19.52
N MET A 92 -3.97 -7.99 18.50
CA MET A 92 -3.76 -6.95 17.49
C MET A 92 -4.69 -7.20 16.30
N TYR A 93 -5.31 -6.15 15.83
CA TYR A 93 -6.16 -6.12 14.63
C TYR A 93 -5.50 -5.17 13.64
N GLU A 94 -5.22 -5.64 12.43
CA GLU A 94 -4.51 -4.88 11.41
C GLU A 94 -5.09 -5.12 10.02
N ARG A 95 -5.16 -4.07 9.21
CA ARG A 95 -5.37 -4.15 7.76
C ARG A 95 -4.25 -3.43 7.04
N GLY A 96 -3.90 -3.91 5.85
CA GLY A 96 -2.95 -3.20 5.01
C GLY A 96 -2.70 -3.87 3.67
N CYS A 97 -1.56 -3.50 3.08
CA CYS A 97 -1.06 -4.04 1.82
C CYS A 97 0.05 -5.05 2.08
N THR A 98 0.08 -6.11 1.28
CA THR A 98 1.21 -7.04 1.20
C THR A 98 1.55 -7.33 -0.27
N TYR A 99 2.73 -7.90 -0.53
CA TYR A 99 3.04 -8.42 -1.86
C TYR A 99 2.12 -9.59 -2.17
N ARG A 100 1.62 -9.66 -3.40
CA ARG A 100 0.76 -10.76 -3.85
C ARG A 100 1.50 -12.10 -3.80
N GLU A 101 2.80 -12.06 -4.09
CA GLU A 101 3.69 -13.21 -4.06
C GLU A 101 4.07 -13.61 -2.63
N ALA A 102 3.86 -12.73 -1.64
CA ALA A 102 4.02 -13.06 -0.23
C ALA A 102 2.71 -13.64 0.32
N ASP A 103 2.80 -14.80 0.96
CA ASP A 103 1.68 -15.38 1.69
C ASP A 103 1.68 -14.91 3.14
N ILE A 104 1.15 -13.70 3.37
CA ILE A 104 1.11 -13.06 4.70
C ILE A 104 0.37 -13.88 5.76
N CYS A 105 -0.50 -14.79 5.36
CA CYS A 105 -1.27 -15.61 6.28
C CYS A 105 -0.52 -16.87 6.76
N THR A 106 0.71 -17.07 6.32
CA THR A 106 1.55 -18.23 6.69
C THR A 106 2.87 -17.79 7.32
N GLY A 107 3.60 -18.73 7.94
CA GLY A 107 4.94 -18.48 8.49
C GLY A 107 5.01 -17.78 9.84
N TRP A 108 3.86 -17.62 10.52
CA TRP A 108 3.76 -17.06 11.86
C TRP A 108 4.44 -17.96 12.92
N ASP A 109 5.25 -17.35 13.79
CA ASP A 109 5.91 -18.02 14.90
C ASP A 109 4.94 -18.26 16.06
N MET A 110 4.41 -19.49 16.12
CA MET A 110 3.43 -19.90 17.11
C MET A 110 4.01 -20.10 18.53
N VAL A 111 5.30 -19.87 18.75
CA VAL A 111 5.88 -19.94 20.11
C VAL A 111 5.38 -18.79 21.00
N ALA A 112 5.21 -17.60 20.42
CA ALA A 112 4.68 -16.42 21.12
C ALA A 112 3.19 -16.15 20.80
N LEU A 113 2.68 -16.75 19.72
CA LEU A 113 1.33 -16.52 19.21
C LEU A 113 0.38 -17.65 19.59
N VAL A 114 -0.79 -17.28 20.09
CA VAL A 114 -1.86 -18.22 20.47
C VAL A 114 -2.78 -18.51 19.29
N HIS A 115 -3.07 -17.49 18.50
CA HIS A 115 -3.99 -17.58 17.39
C HIS A 115 -3.68 -16.52 16.33
N VAL A 116 -3.83 -16.89 15.07
CA VAL A 116 -3.75 -15.97 13.93
C VAL A 116 -4.97 -16.24 13.04
N ASN A 117 -5.78 -15.22 12.82
CA ASN A 117 -6.85 -15.21 11.84
C ASN A 117 -6.47 -14.20 10.75
N CYS A 118 -6.35 -14.67 9.51
CA CYS A 118 -5.82 -13.88 8.41
C CYS A 118 -6.59 -14.16 7.13
N SER A 119 -6.83 -13.10 6.37
CA SER A 119 -7.38 -13.19 5.02
C SER A 119 -6.68 -12.20 4.09
N SER A 120 -6.61 -12.53 2.80
CA SER A 120 -6.05 -11.67 1.77
C SER A 120 -6.95 -11.62 0.54
N SER A 121 -6.90 -10.50 -0.19
CA SER A 121 -7.73 -10.25 -1.35
C SER A 121 -7.02 -9.35 -2.36
N THR A 122 -7.13 -9.70 -3.64
CA THR A 122 -6.68 -8.83 -4.73
C THR A 122 -7.69 -7.74 -5.09
N SER A 123 -8.83 -7.69 -4.38
CA SER A 123 -9.84 -6.65 -4.55
C SER A 123 -9.54 -5.52 -3.58
N GLY A 124 -9.27 -4.33 -4.13
CA GLY A 124 -9.03 -3.12 -3.35
C GLY A 124 -10.32 -2.41 -2.97
N VAL A 125 -10.16 -1.31 -2.24
CA VAL A 125 -11.22 -0.34 -2.04
C VAL A 125 -11.12 0.78 -3.08
N PRO A 126 -12.24 1.44 -3.44
CA PRO A 126 -12.19 2.65 -4.22
C PRO A 126 -11.28 3.67 -3.52
N ASP A 127 -10.38 4.28 -4.29
CA ASP A 127 -9.57 5.39 -3.79
C ASP A 127 -10.49 6.60 -3.56
N VAL A 128 -10.92 6.79 -2.31
CA VAL A 128 -11.72 7.94 -1.89
C VAL A 128 -10.76 9.09 -1.58
N ASN A 129 -10.09 9.60 -2.61
CA ASN A 129 -9.31 10.82 -2.51
C ASN A 129 -10.24 12.01 -2.19
N ASP A 130 -10.44 12.33 -0.91
CA ASP A 130 -10.81 13.68 -0.44
C ASP A 130 -9.65 14.38 0.31
N GLY A 131 -8.46 13.78 0.26
CA GLY A 131 -7.25 14.34 0.85
C GLY A 131 -6.17 13.29 0.81
N GLY A 132 -5.20 13.48 -0.08
CA GLY A 132 -4.07 12.56 -0.24
C GLY A 132 -3.44 12.28 1.12
N VAL A 133 -3.48 11.01 1.52
CA VAL A 133 -2.57 10.51 2.55
C VAL A 133 -1.24 10.37 1.83
N ASP A 134 -0.37 11.33 2.12
CA ASP A 134 1.03 11.32 1.74
C ASP A 134 1.65 9.94 2.00
N GLU A 135 2.49 9.49 1.08
CA GLU A 135 3.42 8.39 1.31
C GLU A 135 4.33 8.76 2.50
N GLY A 136 3.89 8.49 3.72
CA GLY A 136 4.63 8.78 4.94
C GLY A 136 3.75 9.36 6.05
N SER A 137 3.06 8.50 6.79
CA SER A 137 2.64 8.84 8.16
C SER A 137 2.97 7.67 9.10
N GLY A 138 4.27 7.44 9.28
CA GLY A 138 4.76 6.98 10.57
C GLY A 138 4.72 8.20 11.48
N THR A 139 3.83 8.21 12.47
CA THR A 139 3.84 9.22 13.53
C THR A 139 5.02 8.94 14.45
N GLU A 140 6.17 9.53 14.14
CA GLU A 140 7.17 9.85 15.16
C GLU A 140 6.89 11.28 15.66
N ASP A 141 6.43 11.37 16.90
CA ASP A 141 6.40 12.61 17.67
C ASP A 141 7.84 13.10 17.95
N VAL A 142 8.49 13.85 17.05
CA VAL A 142 9.60 14.76 17.44
C VAL A 142 9.71 16.00 16.52
N ILE A 143 9.29 17.14 17.07
CA ILE A 143 9.90 18.48 16.99
C ILE A 143 10.64 18.88 15.68
N GLY A 144 9.95 19.67 14.84
CA GLY A 144 10.48 20.89 14.20
C GLY A 144 11.41 20.75 12.98
N GLY A 145 10.97 21.26 11.82
CA GLY A 145 11.88 21.67 10.74
C GLY A 145 11.34 21.56 9.32
N SER A 146 10.79 22.67 8.81
CA SER A 146 10.39 22.96 7.43
C SER A 146 11.34 22.44 6.33
N GLY A 147 10.74 21.84 5.28
CA GLY A 147 11.42 21.51 4.01
C GLY A 147 10.47 20.97 2.93
N ARG A 148 9.49 21.78 2.52
CA ARG A 148 8.47 21.47 1.50
C ARG A 148 9.09 21.45 0.11
N VAL A 149 9.14 20.29 -0.55
CA VAL A 149 9.36 20.18 -2.01
C VAL A 149 8.06 19.66 -2.63
N GLU A 150 7.21 20.59 -3.06
CA GLU A 150 6.03 20.29 -3.86
C GLU A 150 6.45 19.73 -5.22
N GLN A 151 6.34 18.42 -5.42
CA GLN A 151 6.23 17.83 -6.77
C GLN A 151 4.77 17.57 -7.09
N GLY A 152 4.04 18.68 -7.27
CA GLY A 152 2.63 18.63 -7.66
C GLY A 152 2.43 18.01 -9.04
N ILE A 153 1.22 17.49 -9.23
CA ILE A 153 0.63 16.90 -10.46
C ILE A 153 0.96 17.69 -11.75
N HIS A 154 1.28 18.99 -11.65
CA HIS A 154 1.79 19.81 -12.74
C HIS A 154 3.09 19.28 -13.39
N GLY A 155 3.98 18.60 -12.65
CA GLY A 155 5.23 18.06 -13.18
C GLY A 155 5.01 16.93 -14.21
N TRP A 156 4.07 16.03 -13.90
CA TRP A 156 3.71 14.91 -14.79
C TRP A 156 2.97 15.38 -16.04
N VAL A 157 2.09 16.38 -15.89
CA VAL A 157 1.40 17.00 -17.03
C VAL A 157 2.41 17.66 -17.99
N LEU A 158 3.40 18.39 -17.46
CA LEU A 158 4.45 19.01 -18.29
C LEU A 158 5.41 18.00 -18.94
N ALA A 159 5.73 16.90 -18.27
CA ALA A 159 6.52 15.81 -18.84
C ALA A 159 5.77 15.12 -20.00
N MET A 160 4.48 14.87 -19.82
CA MET A 160 3.61 14.30 -20.88
C MET A 160 3.47 15.25 -22.07
N PHE A 161 3.28 16.56 -21.84
CA PHE A 161 3.26 17.55 -22.92
C PHE A 161 4.60 17.63 -23.66
N SER A 162 5.72 17.50 -22.96
CA SER A 162 7.06 17.52 -23.56
C SER A 162 7.31 16.31 -24.46
N ILE A 163 6.87 15.11 -24.06
CA ILE A 163 6.96 13.89 -24.87
C ILE A 163 6.08 14.03 -26.12
N ILE A 164 4.85 14.54 -25.98
CA ILE A 164 3.95 14.79 -27.12
C ILE A 164 4.58 15.79 -28.10
N PHE A 165 5.18 16.87 -27.60
CA PHE A 165 5.84 17.87 -28.45
C PHE A 165 7.04 17.28 -29.20
N MET A 166 7.86 16.45 -28.56
CA MET A 166 8.97 15.76 -29.24
C MET A 166 8.47 14.81 -30.33
N VAL A 167 7.41 14.04 -30.07
CA VAL A 167 6.83 13.13 -31.07
C VAL A 167 6.28 13.90 -32.28
N VAL A 168 5.64 15.05 -32.06
CA VAL A 168 5.12 15.90 -33.16
C VAL A 168 6.26 16.49 -34.02
N GLN A 169 7.37 16.89 -33.41
CA GLN A 169 8.55 17.40 -34.13
C GLN A 169 9.28 16.31 -34.93
N ILE A 170 9.29 15.08 -34.44
CA ILE A 170 9.99 13.95 -35.08
C ILE A 170 9.16 13.36 -36.24
N TYR A 171 7.84 13.33 -36.13
CA TYR A 171 6.97 12.68 -37.12
C TYR A 171 6.25 13.61 -38.11
N GLY A 172 6.50 14.92 -38.05
CA GLY A 172 6.16 15.89 -39.10
C GLY A 172 4.78 15.72 -39.74
N VAL A 173 3.74 16.18 -39.06
CA VAL A 173 2.45 16.53 -39.69
C VAL A 173 2.31 18.03 -39.72
#